data_AF-A0A6P0T684-F1
#
_entry.id   AF-A0A6P0T684-F1
#
_cell.length_a   1.000
_cell.length_b   1.000
_cell.length_c   1.000
_cell.angle_alpha   90.00
_cell.angle_beta   90.00
_cell.angle_gamma   90.00
#
_symmetry.space_group_name_H-M   'P 1'
#
loop_
_entity.id
_entity.type
_entity.pdbx_description
1 polymer ?
#
loop_
_entity_poly.entity_id
_entity_poly.type
_entity_poly.pdbx_seq_one_letter_code
_entity_poly.pdbx_strand_id
1 'polypeptide(L)' 'MKHVSVIIPVYGVENYIAAAVQSVLDQTYTNFEVLIIDDESPDSSIKICQEFSDDRIKIIHQTNRGLAGA' A
#
# COMPACT_ATOMS: atom_id res chain seq x y z
N MET A 1 23.71 2.52 -1.88
CA MET A 1 22.61 1.79 -2.56
C MET A 1 21.50 2.78 -2.88
N LYS A 2 20.76 2.62 -3.98
CA LYS A 2 19.67 3.56 -4.33
C LYS A 2 18.44 3.27 -3.47
N HIS A 3 17.66 4.28 -3.12
CA HIS A 3 16.40 4.06 -2.44
C HIS A 3 15.29 3.79 -3.48
N VAL A 4 14.38 2.87 -3.18
CA VAL A 4 13.21 2.54 -4.04
C VAL A 4 11.93 2.88 -3.28
N SER A 5 10.95 3.45 -3.96
CA SER A 5 9.61 3.66 -3.38
C SER A 5 8.62 2.82 -4.18
N VAL A 6 7.87 1.96 -3.49
CA VAL A 6 6.81 1.14 -4.08
C VAL A 6 5.47 1.79 -3.76
N ILE A 7 4.76 2.25 -4.79
CA ILE A 7 3.47 2.93 -4.64
C ILE A 7 2.37 1.92 -4.95
N ILE A 8 1.40 1.78 -4.03
CA ILE A 8 0.27 0.86 -4.13
C ILE A 8 -1.03 1.67 -3.99
N PRO A 9 -1.67 2.05 -5.11
CA PRO A 9 -3.03 2.61 -5.08
C PRO A 9 -4.04 1.56 -4.62
N VAL A 10 -4.96 1.96 -3.74
CA VAL A 10 -5.94 1.06 -3.11
C VAL A 10 -7.35 1.62 -3.26
N TYR A 11 -8.22 0.84 -3.89
CA TYR A 11 -9.66 1.08 -3.98
C TYR A 11 -10.42 -0.23 -4.27
N GLY A 12 -11.17 -0.76 -3.31
CA GLY A 12 -12.04 -1.92 -3.50
C GLY A 12 -11.31 -3.25 -3.73
N VAL A 13 -10.18 -3.49 -3.04
CA VAL A 13 -9.26 -4.63 -3.29
C VAL A 13 -8.99 -5.49 -2.05
N GLU A 14 -9.93 -5.56 -1.10
CA GLU A 14 -9.73 -6.26 0.19
C GLU A 14 -9.29 -7.72 0.05
N ASN A 15 -9.69 -8.41 -1.02
CA ASN A 15 -9.33 -9.80 -1.28
C ASN A 15 -7.87 -10.01 -1.72
N TYR A 16 -7.15 -8.95 -2.10
CA TYR A 16 -5.82 -9.04 -2.73
C TYR A 16 -4.75 -8.24 -1.99
N ILE A 17 -5.16 -7.20 -1.26
CA ILE A 17 -4.24 -6.20 -0.73
C ILE A 17 -3.21 -6.78 0.24
N ALA A 18 -3.60 -7.74 1.08
CA ALA A 18 -2.68 -8.41 2.00
C ALA A 18 -1.55 -9.13 1.24
N ALA A 19 -1.89 -9.89 0.21
CA ALA A 19 -0.91 -10.63 -0.58
C ALA A 19 0.02 -9.68 -1.35
N ALA A 20 -0.52 -8.59 -1.89
CA ALA A 20 0.25 -7.56 -2.59
C ALA A 20 1.28 -6.90 -1.66
N VAL A 21 0.85 -6.40 -0.49
CA VAL A 21 1.74 -5.78 0.51
C VAL A 21 2.80 -6.78 0.96
N GLN A 22 2.41 -8.00 1.35
CA GLN A 22 3.37 -9.02 1.82
C GLN A 22 4.44 -9.32 0.77
N SER A 23 4.06 -9.44 -0.52
CA SER A 23 5.02 -9.70 -1.60
C SER A 23 6.08 -8.61 -1.77
N VAL A 24 5.75 -7.35 -1.44
CA VAL A 24 6.68 -6.23 -1.46
C VAL A 24 7.57 -6.27 -0.22
N LEU A 25 7.02 -6.58 0.95
CA LEU A 25 7.79 -6.67 2.20
C LEU A 25 8.83 -7.80 2.16
N ASP A 26 8.52 -8.90 1.47
CA ASP A 26 9.37 -10.10 1.32
C ASP A 26 10.48 -9.96 0.25
N GLN A 27 10.64 -8.79 -0.37
CA GLN A 27 11.69 -8.57 -1.37
C GLN A 27 13.09 -8.76 -0.78
N THR A 28 13.99 -9.36 -1.57
CA THR A 28 15.40 -9.53 -1.20
C THR A 28 16.18 -8.21 -1.16
N TYR A 29 15.69 -7.19 -1.87
CA TYR A 29 16.19 -5.82 -1.79
C TYR A 29 15.55 -5.09 -0.62
N THR A 30 16.32 -4.53 0.31
CA THR A 30 15.77 -4.02 1.58
C THR A 30 15.71 -2.50 1.72
N ASN A 31 16.36 -1.74 0.83
CA ASN A 31 16.44 -0.28 0.91
C ASN A 31 15.26 0.40 0.18
N PHE A 32 14.05 0.22 0.72
CA PHE A 32 12.82 0.75 0.12
C PHE A 32 11.77 1.20 1.16
N GLU A 33 10.80 1.96 0.68
CA GLU A 33 9.55 2.28 1.38
C GLU A 33 8.32 1.82 0.59
N VAL A 34 7.20 1.63 1.27
CA VAL A 34 5.90 1.29 0.68
C VAL A 34 4.91 2.41 0.96
N LEU A 35 4.39 3.02 -0.10
CA LEU A 35 3.37 4.07 -0.03
C LEU A 35 2.03 3.47 -0.45
N ILE A 36 1.14 3.24 0.51
CA ILE A 36 -0.22 2.78 0.27
C ILE A 36 -1.10 4.01 0.13
N ILE A 37 -1.66 4.21 -1.07
CA ILE A 37 -2.52 5.35 -1.36
C ILE A 37 -3.97 4.89 -1.29
N ASP A 38 -4.63 5.21 -0.18
CA ASP A 38 -6.06 4.98 0.00
C ASP A 38 -6.86 6.03 -0.77
N ASP A 39 -7.46 5.61 -1.88
CA ASP A 39 -8.30 6.46 -2.73
C ASP A 39 -9.78 6.41 -2.30
N GLU A 40 -10.01 6.52 -0.99
CA GLU A 40 -11.33 6.39 -0.34
C GLU A 40 -11.96 5.01 -0.58
N SER A 41 -11.21 3.96 -0.26
CA SER A 41 -11.67 2.58 -0.47
C SER A 41 -12.97 2.29 0.31
N PRO A 42 -14.02 1.76 -0.35
CA PRO A 42 -15.32 1.53 0.29
C PRO A 42 -15.40 0.25 1.13
N ASP A 43 -14.29 -0.49 1.22
CA ASP A 43 -14.21 -1.85 1.77
C ASP A 43 -13.17 -1.95 2.90
N SER A 44 -12.79 -3.15 3.30
CA SER A 44 -11.84 -3.35 4.41
C SER A 44 -10.37 -3.19 4.00
N SER A 45 -10.07 -2.78 2.76
CA SER A 45 -8.70 -2.79 2.22
C SER A 45 -7.70 -2.08 3.14
N ILE A 46 -8.05 -0.92 3.68
CA ILE A 46 -7.15 -0.13 4.52
C ILE A 46 -7.02 -0.69 5.93
N LYS A 47 -8.09 -1.28 6.46
CA LYS A 47 -8.00 -1.99 7.74
C LYS A 47 -7.00 -3.15 7.64
N ILE A 48 -7.03 -3.88 6.53
CA ILE A 48 -6.07 -4.95 6.24
C ILE A 48 -4.65 -4.38 6.14
N CYS A 49 -4.43 -3.26 5.46
CA CYS A 49 -3.13 -2.60 5.41
C CYS A 49 -2.61 -2.18 6.80
N GLN A 50 -3.50 -1.76 7.70
CA GLN A 50 -3.16 -1.34 9.06
C GLN A 50 -2.75 -2.52 9.97
N GLU A 51 -3.02 -3.76 9.58
CA GLU A 51 -2.58 -4.96 10.32
C GLU A 51 -1.08 -5.23 10.13
N PHE A 52 -0.45 -4.70 9.08
CA PHE A 52 0.98 -4.84 8.84
C PHE A 52 1.78 -3.91 9.76
N SER A 53 2.59 -4.50 10.64
CA SER A 53 3.55 -3.77 11.48
C SER A 53 4.93 -3.75 10.82
N ASP A 54 5.16 -2.80 9.91
CA ASP A 54 6.45 -2.59 9.25
C ASP A 54 6.71 -1.08 9.06
N ASP A 55 7.84 -0.59 9.58
CA ASP A 55 8.20 0.84 9.56
C ASP A 55 8.41 1.40 8.14
N ARG A 56 8.54 0.54 7.13
CA ARG A 56 8.65 0.94 5.73
C ARG A 56 7.31 1.37 5.13
N ILE A 57 6.18 1.02 5.77
CA ILE A 57 4.84 1.30 5.26
C ILE A 57 4.38 2.70 5.70
N LYS A 58 3.85 3.46 4.74
CA LYS A 58 3.12 4.71 4.99
C LYS A 58 1.79 4.64 4.27
N ILE A 59 0.70 4.94 4.98
CA ILE A 59 -0.64 5.01 4.41
C ILE A 59 -0.99 6.49 4.23
N ILE A 60 -1.37 6.86 3.00
CA ILE A 60 -1.80 8.20 2.64
C ILE A 60 -3.26 8.12 2.22
N HIS A 61 -4.13 8.83 2.92
CA HIS A 61 -5.56 8.88 2.62
C HIS A 61 -5.90 10.11 1.78
N GLN A 62 -6.74 9.91 0.77
CA GLN A 62 -7.33 10.98 -0.03
C GLN A 62 -8.78 10.67 -0.41
N THR A 63 -9.56 11.70 -0.75
CA THR A 63 -10.86 11.55 -1.42
C THR A 63 -10.66 10.89 -2.78
N ASN A 64 -11.62 10.04 -3.21
CA ASN A 64 -11.54 9.31 -4.46
C ASN A 64 -11.23 10.21 -5.67
N ARG A 65 -10.13 9.93 -6.37
CA ARG A 65 -9.68 10.62 -7.59
C ARG A 65 -9.43 9.66 -8.76
N GLY A 66 -9.70 8.37 -8.55
CA GLY A 66 -9.41 7.32 -9.50
C GLY A 66 -7.93 7.00 -9.57
N LEU A 67 -7.60 5.87 -10.23
CA LEU A 67 -6.26 5.30 -10.25
C LEU A 67 -5.14 6.27 -10.68
N ALA A 68 -5.39 7.18 -11.61
CA ALA A 68 -4.38 8.14 -12.06
C ALA A 68 -4.14 9.29 -11.06
N GLY A 69 -5.10 9.52 -10.15
CA GLY A 69 -5.01 10.53 -9.10
C GLY A 69 -4.54 9.99 -7.76
N ALA A 70 -4.45 8.67 -7.61
CA ALA A 70 -3.85 7.96 -6.48
C ALA A 70 -2.38 7.66 -6.76
#